data_AF-A0A1A8FDE1-F1
#
_entry.id   AF-A0A1A8FDE1-F1
#
_cell.length_a   1.000
_cell.length_b   1.000
_cell.length_c   1.000
_cell.angle_alpha   90.00
_cell.angle_beta   90.00
_cell.angle_gamma   90.00
#
_symmetry.space_group_name_H-M   'P 1'
#
loop_
_entity.id
_entity.type
_entity.pdbx_description
1 polymer ?
#
loop_
_entity_poly.entity_id
_entity_poly.type
_entity_poly.pdbx_seq_one_letter_code
_entity_poly.pdbx_strand_id
1 'polypeptide(L)'
;GTSTQCEQAEFAPGSNLAGEGFDITKMERKGAFVLDMNEWKRKDKSCMLCINPYLDNKKQKLPLSVVDWRAKQSCSAKVSSKLYKSSEALVSS
;
A
#
# COMPACT_ATOMS: atom_id res chain seq x y z
N GLY A 1 13.51 12.28 6.98
CA GLY A 1 12.96 13.29 7.90
C GLY A 1 13.73 13.29 9.20
N THR A 2 13.68 14.39 9.94
CA THR A 2 14.21 14.46 11.32
C THR A 2 13.34 13.64 12.28
N SER A 3 13.84 13.32 13.49
CA SER A 3 13.08 12.53 14.49
C SER A 3 11.67 13.09 14.73
N THR A 4 11.56 14.41 14.94
CA THR A 4 10.27 15.08 15.17
C THR A 4 9.32 14.96 13.97
N GLN A 5 9.83 15.15 12.75
CA GLN A 5 9.01 15.00 11.54
C GLN A 5 8.50 13.56 11.38
N CYS A 6 9.33 12.58 11.72
CA CYS A 6 8.99 11.17 11.60
C CYS A 6 7.97 10.71 12.64
N GLU A 7 8.03 11.25 13.85
CA GLU A 7 7.06 10.96 14.91
C GLU A 7 5.68 11.55 14.61
N GLN A 8 5.63 12.76 14.04
CA GLN A 8 4.39 13.43 13.65
C GLN A 8 3.76 12.88 12.35
N ALA A 9 4.58 12.32 11.45
CA ALA A 9 4.08 11.81 10.18
C ALA A 9 3.30 10.50 10.35
N GLU A 10 2.14 10.42 9.70
CA GLU A 10 1.39 9.19 9.51
C GLU A 10 2.03 8.32 8.41
N PHE A 11 1.72 7.03 8.38
CA PHE A 11 2.14 6.17 7.28
C PHE A 11 1.43 6.53 5.97
N ALA A 12 2.09 6.28 4.84
CA ALA A 12 1.41 6.33 3.55
C ALA A 12 0.29 5.27 3.49
N PRO A 13 -0.87 5.56 2.87
CA PRO A 13 -2.01 4.64 2.85
C PRO A 13 -1.64 3.29 2.24
N GLY A 14 -2.11 2.20 2.85
CA GLY A 14 -1.89 0.83 2.36
C GLY A 14 -0.47 0.29 2.57
N SER A 15 0.42 0.99 3.29
CA SER A 15 1.81 0.55 3.51
C SER A 15 1.92 -0.87 4.11
N ASN A 16 0.95 -1.30 4.93
CA ASN A 16 0.94 -2.63 5.52
C ASN A 16 0.67 -3.76 4.51
N LEU A 17 -0.05 -3.48 3.42
CA LEU A 17 -0.49 -4.50 2.47
C LEU A 17 0.69 -5.18 1.76
N ALA A 18 1.79 -4.47 1.54
CA ALA A 18 2.97 -5.02 0.86
C ALA A 18 3.73 -6.07 1.69
N GLY A 19 3.49 -6.12 3.00
CA GLY A 19 4.12 -7.11 3.89
C GLY A 19 3.25 -8.34 4.18
N GLU A 20 1.99 -8.34 3.75
CA GLU A 20 1.07 -9.46 3.98
C GLU A 20 1.35 -10.62 3.01
N GLY A 21 1.44 -11.84 3.54
CA GLY A 21 1.63 -13.05 2.75
C GLY A 21 0.45 -13.31 1.81
N PHE A 22 0.75 -13.78 0.60
CA PHE A 22 -0.24 -14.02 -0.45
C PHE A 22 -0.12 -15.43 -1.01
N ASP A 23 -1.23 -16.17 -1.04
CA ASP A 23 -1.33 -17.48 -1.66
C ASP A 23 -1.63 -17.34 -3.15
N ILE A 24 -0.62 -17.58 -4.00
CA ILE A 24 -0.78 -17.50 -5.45
C ILE A 24 -1.67 -18.60 -6.03
N THR A 25 -1.91 -19.71 -5.31
CA THR A 25 -2.73 -20.82 -5.80
C THR A 25 -4.22 -20.56 -5.60
N LYS A 26 -4.56 -19.76 -4.59
CA LYS A 26 -5.94 -19.38 -4.23
C LYS A 26 -6.26 -17.91 -4.48
N MET A 27 -5.25 -17.09 -4.78
CA MET A 27 -5.36 -15.64 -4.88
C MET A 27 -5.86 -14.98 -3.59
N GLU A 28 -5.43 -15.52 -2.44
CA GLU A 28 -5.91 -15.12 -1.11
C GLU A 28 -4.80 -14.53 -0.25
N ARG A 29 -5.13 -13.46 0.49
CA ARG A 29 -4.26 -12.93 1.54
C ARG A 29 -4.28 -13.86 2.76
N LYS A 30 -3.13 -14.03 3.41
CA LYS A 30 -2.96 -14.98 4.51
C LYS A 30 -3.11 -14.37 5.90
N GLY A 31 -3.18 -13.05 6.06
CA GLY A 31 -3.19 -12.39 7.37
C GLY A 31 -1.88 -12.52 8.17
N ALA A 32 -0.90 -13.25 7.64
CA ALA A 32 0.45 -13.37 8.21
C ALA A 32 1.38 -12.37 7.52
N PHE A 33 2.19 -11.65 8.30
CA PHE A 33 3.09 -10.62 7.78
C PHE A 33 4.52 -11.15 7.70
N VAL A 34 5.08 -11.21 6.50
CA VAL A 34 6.45 -11.71 6.23
C VAL A 34 7.50 -10.60 6.25
N LEU A 35 7.06 -9.34 6.17
CA LEU A 35 7.88 -8.14 6.33
C LEU A 35 7.35 -7.31 7.48
N ASP A 36 8.24 -6.75 8.30
CA ASP A 36 7.84 -5.78 9.31
C ASP A 36 7.56 -4.43 8.63
N MET A 37 6.27 -4.11 8.48
CA MET A 37 5.81 -2.84 7.92
C MET A 37 5.63 -1.76 8.99
N ASN A 38 5.87 -2.07 10.26
CA ASN A 38 5.81 -1.13 11.37
C ASN A 38 7.17 -0.50 11.66
N GLU A 39 8.26 -1.12 11.24
CA GLU A 39 9.59 -0.54 11.42
C GLU A 39 9.87 0.57 10.39
N TRP A 40 9.92 1.81 10.86
CA TRP A 40 10.15 3.02 10.04
C TRP A 40 11.38 3.82 10.48
N LYS A 41 11.89 3.56 11.69
CA LYS A 41 12.92 4.37 12.35
C LYS A 41 14.30 3.75 12.11
N ARG A 42 15.22 4.54 11.57
CA ARG A 42 16.62 4.15 11.42
C ARG A 42 17.39 4.30 12.73
N LYS A 43 18.60 3.74 12.79
CA LYS A 43 19.50 3.83 13.96
C LYS A 43 19.80 5.28 14.39
N ASP A 44 19.89 6.18 13.42
CA ASP A 44 20.11 7.63 13.63
C ASP A 44 18.81 8.39 14.00
N LYS A 45 17.72 7.66 14.29
CA LYS A 45 16.37 8.18 14.58
C LYS A 45 15.70 8.90 13.40
N SER A 46 16.28 8.86 12.20
CA SER A 46 15.65 9.37 10.98
C SER A 46 14.66 8.36 10.39
N CYS A 47 13.90 8.79 9.39
CA CYS A 47 13.01 7.94 8.60
C CYS A 47 12.93 8.42 7.14
N MET A 48 12.35 7.59 6.28
CA MET A 48 11.93 8.01 4.94
C MET A 48 10.58 8.72 5.02
N LEU A 49 10.50 9.90 4.40
CA LEU A 49 9.26 10.65 4.22
C LEU A 49 8.99 10.78 2.73
N CYS A 50 7.77 10.49 2.31
CA CYS A 50 7.26 10.83 1.00
C CYS A 50 6.29 12.01 1.07
N ILE A 51 6.06 12.64 -0.08
CA ILE A 51 5.06 13.69 -0.23
C ILE A 51 3.90 13.09 -1.00
N ASN A 52 2.70 13.13 -0.42
CA ASN A 52 1.50 12.61 -1.05
C ASN A 52 0.71 13.73 -1.76
N PRO A 53 0.81 13.86 -3.10
CA PRO A 53 0.11 14.91 -3.84
C PRO A 53 -1.41 14.73 -3.85
N TYR A 54 -1.92 13.55 -3.47
CA TYR A 54 -3.36 13.25 -3.41
C TYR A 54 -3.96 13.49 -2.03
N LEU A 55 -3.17 13.99 -1.08
CA LEU A 55 -3.59 14.31 0.27
C LEU A 55 -2.90 15.61 0.73
N ASP A 56 -3.17 16.71 0.03
CA ASP A 56 -2.65 18.06 0.33
C ASP A 56 -1.12 18.15 0.47
N ASN A 57 -0.37 17.36 -0.31
CA ASN A 57 1.09 17.26 -0.20
C ASN A 57 1.57 16.88 1.22
N LYS A 58 0.75 16.16 1.98
CA LYS A 58 1.08 15.70 3.34
C LYS A 58 2.35 14.86 3.31
N LYS A 59 3.26 15.15 4.25
CA LYS A 59 4.44 14.32 4.49
C LYS A 59 4.02 13.07 5.23
N GLN A 60 4.29 11.91 4.64
CA GLN A 60 3.94 10.61 5.22
C GLN A 60 5.21 9.77 5.35
N LYS A 61 5.31 8.98 6.42
CA LYS A 61 6.43 8.07 6.63
C LYS A 61 6.22 6.75 5.93
N LEU A 62 7.33 6.11 5.61
CA LEU A 62 7.36 4.80 4.96
C LEU A 62 8.06 3.79 5.87
N PRO A 63 7.65 2.51 5.82
CA PRO A 63 8.41 1.41 6.41
C PRO A 63 9.81 1.32 5.79
N LEU A 64 10.79 0.82 6.54
CA LEU A 64 12.18 0.66 6.06
C LEU A 64 12.29 -0.24 4.83
N SER A 65 11.40 -1.24 4.74
CA SER A 65 11.29 -2.18 3.61
C SER A 65 10.78 -1.54 2.31
N VAL A 66 10.21 -0.33 2.37
CA VAL A 66 9.62 0.36 1.20
C VAL A 66 10.57 1.41 0.66
N VAL A 67 11.24 1.12 -0.46
CA VAL A 67 12.29 1.99 -1.02
C VAL A 67 11.89 2.79 -2.27
N ASP A 68 10.88 2.35 -3.02
CA ASP A 68 10.46 2.98 -4.29
C ASP A 68 8.97 3.38 -4.28
N TRP A 69 8.56 4.09 -3.22
CA TRP A 69 7.22 4.62 -3.15
C TRP A 69 7.01 5.71 -4.20
N ARG A 70 5.91 5.62 -4.95
CA ARG A 70 5.52 6.63 -5.95
C ARG A 70 4.02 6.85 -5.94
N ALA A 71 3.61 8.11 -5.86
CA ALA A 71 2.23 8.49 -6.14
C ALA A 71 1.96 8.37 -7.65
N LYS A 72 1.00 7.54 -8.02
CA LYS A 72 0.50 7.43 -9.40
C LYS A 72 -1.02 7.51 -9.40
N GLN A 73 -1.57 8.20 -10.38
CA GLN A 73 -2.99 8.21 -10.69
C GLN A 73 -3.17 7.70 -12.11
N SER A 74 -4.00 6.68 -12.28
CA SER A 74 -4.45 6.20 -13.58
C SER A 74 -5.90 5.82 -13.41
N CYS A 75 -6.77 6.81 -13.58
CA CYS A 75 -8.22 6.63 -13.52
C CYS A 75 -8.83 7.30 -14.75
N SER A 76 -9.69 6.55 -15.44
CA SER A 76 -10.55 7.09 -16.50
C SER A 76 -11.97 6.63 -16.20
N ALA A 77 -12.94 7.52 -16.33
CA ALA A 77 -14.36 7.20 -16.18
C ALA A 77 -14.83 6.32 -17.35
N LYS A 78 -14.47 5.03 -17.32
CA LYS A 78 -14.85 4.01 -18.29
C LYS A 78 -15.62 2.92 -17.58
N VAL A 79 -16.72 2.50 -18.19
CA VAL A 79 -17.55 1.40 -17.69
C VAL A 79 -17.27 0.18 -18.55
N SER A 80 -16.99 -0.95 -17.92
CA SER A 80 -16.93 -2.26 -18.57
C SER A 80 -18.18 -3.05 -18.22
N SER A 81 -18.82 -3.65 -19.22
CA SER A 81 -19.96 -4.53 -19.03
C SER A 81 -19.62 -5.95 -19.46
N LYS A 82 -20.15 -6.95 -18.74
CA LYS A 82 -20.09 -8.36 -19.09
C LYS A 82 -21.49 -8.94 -18.94
N LEU A 83 -21.91 -9.77 -19.89
CA LEU A 83 -23.18 -10.50 -19.82
C LEU A 83 -22.89 -11.97 -19.52
N TYR A 84 -23.46 -12.48 -18.44
CA TYR A 84 -23.35 -13.88 -18.03
C TYR A 84 -24.68 -14.59 -18.29
N LYS A 85 -24.62 -15.75 -18.93
CA LYS A 85 -25.80 -16.55 -19.29
C LYS A 85 -26.18 -17.58 -18.21
N SER A 86 -25.35 -17.75 -17.18
CA SER A 86 -25.64 -18.63 -16.04
C SER A 86 -24.92 -18.12 -14.79
N SER A 87 -25.35 -18.60 -13.62
CA SER A 87 -24.74 -18.27 -12.33
C SER A 87 -23.32 -18.83 -12.22
N GLU A 88 -23.04 -20.00 -12.80
CA GLU A 88 -21.73 -20.62 -12.82
C GLU A 88 -20.73 -19.76 -13.61
N ALA A 89 -21.15 -19.24 -14.77
CA ALA A 89 -20.32 -18.37 -15.60
C ALA A 89 -19.94 -17.06 -14.90
N LEU A 90 -20.80 -16.57 -13.99
CA LEU A 90 -20.51 -15.40 -13.15
C LEU A 90 -19.49 -15.74 -12.05
N VAL A 91 -19.65 -16.88 -11.37
CA VAL A 91 -18.75 -17.30 -10.28
C VAL A 91 -17.34 -17.61 -10.80
N SER A 92 -17.22 -18.13 -12.02
CA SER A 92 -15.93 -18.45 -12.64
C SER A 92 -15.22 -17.26 -13.32
N SER A 93 -15.80 -16.05 -13.26
CA SER A 93 -15.38 -14.91 -14.09
C SER A 93 -14.25 -14.05 -13.54
#